data_AF-A0A232EU65-F1
#
_entry.id   AF-A0A232EU65-F1
#
_cell.length_a   1.000
_cell.length_b   1.000
_cell.length_c   1.000
_cell.angle_alpha   90.00
_cell.angle_beta   90.00
_cell.angle_gamma   90.00
#
_symmetry.space_group_name_H-M   'P 1'
#
loop_
_entity.id
_entity.type
_entity.pdbx_description
1 polymer ?
#
loop_
_entity_poly.entity_id
_entity_poly.type
_entity_poly.pdbx_seq_one_letter_code
_entity_poly.pdbx_strand_id
1 'polypeptide(L)'
;MAFKFIIFPALVAAVANAAILPESYHSLGGAQLSEHQVEEDHYDHHPKYKFAYEVHDSHTGDIKSQHEERDGDTVHGSYSLIDADGHKRIVHYTAGKHIGFHAAVHREPIHHHIPIKTISHHEPLAINTHYSYHH
;
A
#
# COMPACT_ATOMS: atom_id res chain seq x y z
N MET A 1 -13.65 -30.00 -23.45
CA MET A 1 -13.30 -28.56 -23.47
C MET A 1 -12.10 -28.37 -22.56
N ALA A 2 -10.98 -27.86 -23.07
CA ALA A 2 -9.70 -27.81 -22.35
C ALA A 2 -9.50 -26.43 -21.70
N PHE A 3 -9.41 -26.40 -20.37
CA PHE A 3 -9.05 -25.21 -19.59
C PHE A 3 -7.54 -24.97 -19.71
N LYS A 4 -7.13 -23.82 -20.27
CA LYS A 4 -5.74 -23.38 -20.34
C LYS A 4 -5.41 -22.57 -19.08
N PHE A 5 -4.42 -23.01 -18.31
CA PHE A 5 -3.83 -22.24 -17.22
C PHE A 5 -2.85 -21.22 -17.81
N ILE A 6 -3.08 -19.93 -17.55
CA ILE A 6 -2.13 -18.85 -17.87
C ILE A 6 -1.35 -18.56 -16.60
N ILE A 7 -0.06 -18.88 -16.62
CA ILE A 7 0.89 -18.59 -15.54
C ILE A 7 1.36 -17.15 -15.73
N PHE A 8 1.07 -16.27 -14.77
CA PHE A 8 1.66 -14.92 -14.71
C PHE A 8 3.08 -15.02 -14.16
N PRO A 9 4.13 -14.59 -14.87
CA PRO A 9 5.47 -14.55 -14.31
C PRO A 9 5.57 -13.39 -13.31
N ALA A 10 5.89 -13.73 -12.06
CA ALA A 10 6.24 -12.76 -11.04
C ALA A 10 7.59 -12.12 -11.40
N LEU A 11 7.56 -10.83 -11.74
CA LEU A 11 8.76 -10.00 -11.88
C LEU A 11 9.30 -9.69 -10.48
N VAL A 12 10.35 -10.41 -10.07
CA VAL A 12 11.13 -10.06 -8.88
C VAL A 12 12.08 -8.93 -9.27
N ALA A 13 11.78 -7.71 -8.83
CA ALA A 13 12.71 -6.59 -8.93
C ALA A 13 13.77 -6.74 -7.83
N ALA A 14 14.96 -7.22 -8.19
CA ALA A 14 16.14 -7.14 -7.33
C ALA A 14 16.71 -5.72 -7.43
N VAL A 15 16.58 -4.93 -6.36
CA VAL A 15 17.26 -3.64 -6.26
C VAL A 15 18.67 -3.91 -5.74
N ALA A 16 19.66 -3.76 -6.62
CA ALA A 16 21.07 -3.81 -6.24
C ALA A 16 21.46 -2.48 -5.58
N ASN A 17 21.79 -2.51 -4.29
CA ASN A 17 22.45 -1.37 -3.64
C ASN A 17 23.91 -1.34 -4.09
N ALA A 18 24.24 -0.41 -4.99
CA ALA A 18 25.63 -0.09 -5.32
C ALA A 18 26.27 0.65 -4.14
N ALA A 19 27.30 0.05 -3.54
CA ALA A 19 28.13 0.68 -2.53
C ALA A 19 28.91 1.83 -3.16
N ILE A 20 28.59 3.06 -2.76
CA ILE A 20 29.41 4.25 -3.04
C ILE A 20 30.33 4.42 -1.84
N LEU A 21 31.63 4.24 -2.04
CA LEU A 21 32.64 4.61 -1.05
C LEU A 21 32.90 6.12 -1.14
N PRO A 22 32.93 6.88 -0.04
CA PRO A 22 33.33 8.28 -0.09
C PRO A 22 34.85 8.41 -0.21
N GLU A 23 35.30 9.05 -1.29
CA GLU A 23 36.69 9.50 -1.42
C GLU A 23 37.00 10.60 -0.40
N SER A 24 38.14 10.45 0.26
CA SER A 24 38.67 11.36 1.27
C SER A 24 39.25 12.62 0.62
N TYR A 25 38.56 13.75 0.74
CA TYR A 25 39.11 15.07 0.44
C TYR A 25 39.70 15.68 1.72
N HIS A 26 41.03 15.73 1.82
CA HIS A 26 41.70 16.62 2.75
C HIS A 26 41.90 17.97 2.06
N SER A 27 41.23 19.02 2.54
CA SER A 27 41.51 20.40 2.15
C SER A 27 41.52 21.32 3.36
N LEU A 28 42.61 22.06 3.49
CA LEU A 28 42.91 23.06 4.51
C LEU A 28 42.17 24.35 4.18
N GLY A 29 41.40 24.89 5.12
CA GLY A 29 40.79 26.21 4.96
C GLY A 29 39.84 26.56 6.09
N GLY A 30 40.35 27.28 7.09
CA GLY A 30 39.55 27.77 8.21
C GLY A 30 38.50 28.79 7.76
N ALA A 31 37.24 28.44 7.99
CA ALA A 31 36.14 29.37 8.16
C ALA A 31 35.18 28.76 9.19
N GLN A 32 34.77 29.60 10.13
CA GLN A 32 33.96 29.29 11.30
C GLN A 32 32.73 28.43 10.96
N LEU A 33 32.77 27.16 11.37
CA LEU A 33 31.61 26.28 11.30
C LEU A 33 30.59 26.78 12.32
N SER A 34 29.49 27.34 11.83
CA SER A 34 28.24 27.28 12.59
C SER A 34 28.00 25.80 12.86
N GLU A 35 28.09 25.42 14.13
CA GLU A 35 27.73 24.10 14.61
C GLU A 35 26.24 23.90 14.29
N HIS A 36 25.96 23.39 13.09
CA HIS A 36 24.65 22.92 12.73
C HIS A 36 24.48 21.69 13.61
N GLN A 37 23.82 21.88 14.77
CA GLN A 37 23.37 20.80 15.61
C GLN A 37 22.59 19.87 14.69
N VAL A 38 23.21 18.75 14.34
CA VAL A 38 22.48 17.63 13.75
C VAL A 38 21.48 17.25 14.82
N GLU A 39 20.23 17.62 14.59
CA GLU A 39 19.09 17.15 15.35
C GLU A 39 19.21 15.63 15.32
N GLU A 40 19.61 15.01 16.44
CA GLU A 40 19.57 13.56 16.58
C GLU A 40 18.10 13.18 16.41
N ASP A 41 17.77 12.70 15.21
CA ASP A 41 16.45 12.16 14.91
C ASP A 41 16.19 11.06 15.94
N HIS A 42 15.34 11.37 16.91
CA HIS A 42 15.06 10.50 18.06
C HIS A 42 14.40 9.23 17.54
N TYR A 43 15.21 8.22 17.26
CA TYR A 43 14.74 6.93 16.76
C TYR A 43 13.85 6.27 17.82
N ASP A 44 12.56 6.16 17.54
CA ASP A 44 11.62 5.47 18.41
C ASP A 44 11.87 3.95 18.34
N HIS A 45 12.46 3.40 19.40
CA HIS A 45 12.70 1.96 19.55
C HIS A 45 11.41 1.14 19.72
N HIS A 46 10.25 1.79 19.84
CA HIS A 46 8.96 1.16 20.05
C HIS A 46 7.84 1.86 19.27
N PRO A 47 7.90 1.82 17.92
CA PRO A 47 7.03 2.61 17.05
C PRO A 47 5.56 2.21 17.21
N LYS A 48 4.68 3.22 17.19
CA LYS A 48 3.23 3.04 17.29
C LYS A 48 2.49 3.83 16.24
N TYR A 49 1.42 3.24 15.70
CA TYR A 49 0.44 3.95 14.90
C TYR A 49 -0.93 3.29 15.03
N LYS A 50 -1.96 4.06 14.70
CA LYS A 50 -3.32 3.56 14.51
C LYS A 50 -3.94 4.29 13.33
N PHE A 51 -4.58 3.57 12.44
CA PHE A 51 -5.37 4.17 11.38
C PHE A 51 -6.62 3.34 11.09
N ALA A 52 -7.63 4.00 10.53
CA ALA A 52 -8.80 3.35 10.01
C ALA A 52 -9.38 4.17 8.85
N TYR A 53 -10.02 3.50 7.90
CA TYR A 53 -10.81 4.14 6.87
C TYR A 53 -12.01 3.27 6.49
N GLU A 54 -13.00 3.90 5.90
CA GLU A 54 -14.17 3.24 5.33
C GLU A 54 -14.59 3.91 4.03
N VAL A 55 -15.18 3.11 3.14
CA VAL A 55 -15.85 3.57 1.94
C VAL A 55 -17.22 2.93 1.93
N HIS A 56 -18.24 3.78 1.75
CA HIS A 56 -19.62 3.36 1.56
C HIS A 56 -20.21 4.17 0.41
N ASP A 57 -20.01 3.68 -0.81
CA ASP A 57 -20.54 4.27 -2.03
C ASP A 57 -21.65 3.39 -2.61
N SER A 58 -22.89 3.83 -2.42
CA SER A 58 -24.07 3.13 -2.94
C SER A 58 -24.24 3.25 -4.46
N HIS A 59 -23.57 4.21 -5.11
CA HIS A 59 -23.62 4.38 -6.56
C HIS A 59 -22.75 3.35 -7.28
N THR A 60 -21.53 3.14 -6.78
CA THR A 60 -20.59 2.16 -7.34
C THR A 60 -20.73 0.78 -6.71
N GLY A 61 -21.34 0.68 -5.52
CA GLY A 61 -21.43 -0.55 -4.74
C GLY A 61 -20.17 -0.84 -3.91
N ASP A 62 -19.24 0.11 -3.83
CA ASP A 62 -17.99 -0.02 -3.09
C ASP A 62 -18.23 0.16 -1.59
N ILE A 63 -18.30 -0.97 -0.89
CA ILE A 63 -18.46 -1.03 0.55
C ILE A 63 -17.26 -1.80 1.12
N LYS A 64 -16.37 -1.06 1.78
CA LYS A 64 -15.16 -1.62 2.41
C LYS A 64 -14.73 -0.83 3.63
N SER A 65 -14.01 -1.50 4.52
CA SER A 65 -13.44 -0.88 5.72
C SER A 65 -12.06 -1.49 6.02
N GLN A 66 -11.18 -0.73 6.66
CA GLN A 66 -9.93 -1.24 7.21
C GLN A 66 -9.61 -0.52 8.52
N HIS A 67 -9.03 -1.23 9.47
CA HIS A 67 -8.31 -0.65 10.59
C HIS A 67 -7.03 -1.43 10.85
N GLU A 68 -6.01 -0.73 11.32
CA GLU A 68 -4.74 -1.33 11.72
C GLU A 68 -4.13 -0.54 12.87
N GLU A 69 -3.53 -1.28 13.79
CA GLU A 69 -2.77 -0.77 14.91
C GLU A 69 -1.42 -1.48 14.97
N ARG A 70 -0.38 -0.69 15.17
CA ARG A 70 0.96 -1.18 15.49
C ARG A 70 1.33 -0.81 16.91
N ASP A 71 1.88 -1.78 17.60
CA ASP A 71 2.57 -1.59 18.86
C ASP A 71 3.94 -2.29 18.81
N GLY A 72 5.01 -1.49 18.68
CA GLY A 72 6.38 -1.98 18.62
C GLY A 72 6.63 -2.85 17.41
N ASP A 73 6.85 -4.15 17.62
CA ASP A 73 7.10 -5.15 16.58
C ASP A 73 5.84 -5.91 16.15
N THR A 74 4.67 -5.57 16.69
CA THR A 74 3.40 -6.26 16.44
C THR A 74 2.40 -5.34 15.74
N VAL A 75 1.74 -5.87 14.72
CA VAL A 75 0.66 -5.22 13.98
C VAL A 75 -0.58 -6.10 14.07
N HIS A 76 -1.72 -5.50 14.38
CA HIS A 76 -3.03 -6.13 14.31
C HIS A 76 -3.95 -5.29 13.43
N GLY A 77 -4.81 -5.94 12.68
CA GLY A 77 -5.82 -5.21 11.92
C GLY A 77 -6.92 -6.09 11.39
N SER A 78 -7.90 -5.44 10.77
CA SER A 78 -8.85 -6.13 9.92
C SER A 78 -9.23 -5.28 8.73
N TYR A 79 -9.64 -5.95 7.66
CA TYR A 79 -10.33 -5.31 6.55
C TYR A 79 -11.60 -6.08 6.20
N SER A 80 -12.55 -5.38 5.60
CA SER A 80 -13.74 -6.00 5.00
C SER A 80 -14.04 -5.42 3.62
N LEU A 81 -14.60 -6.25 2.75
CA LEU A 81 -15.14 -5.83 1.46
C LEU A 81 -16.30 -6.76 1.04
N ILE A 82 -17.12 -6.27 0.12
CA ILE A 82 -18.10 -7.11 -0.59
C ILE A 82 -17.44 -7.72 -1.83
N ASP A 83 -17.41 -9.04 -1.89
CA ASP A 83 -16.97 -9.80 -3.07
C ASP A 83 -18.04 -9.76 -4.17
N ALA A 84 -17.62 -9.99 -5.42
CA ALA A 84 -18.51 -9.98 -6.59
C ALA A 84 -19.63 -11.05 -6.53
N ASP A 85 -19.46 -12.08 -5.70
CA ASP A 85 -20.47 -13.13 -5.47
C ASP A 85 -21.46 -12.76 -4.35
N GLY A 86 -21.48 -11.51 -3.88
CA GLY A 86 -22.38 -11.02 -2.85
C GLY A 86 -22.05 -11.50 -1.44
N HIS A 87 -20.81 -11.91 -1.17
CA HIS A 87 -20.36 -12.23 0.18
C HIS A 87 -19.54 -11.09 0.75
N LYS A 88 -19.76 -10.76 2.03
CA LYS A 88 -18.82 -9.94 2.78
C LYS A 88 -17.67 -10.82 3.22
N ARG A 89 -16.47 -10.49 2.75
CA ARG A 89 -15.22 -11.05 3.26
C ARG A 89 -14.69 -10.15 4.37
N ILE A 90 -14.38 -10.74 5.52
CA ILE A 90 -13.73 -10.09 6.65
C ILE A 90 -12.41 -10.83 6.88
N VAL A 91 -11.31 -10.12 6.96
CA VAL A 91 -10.00 -10.68 7.25
C VAL A 91 -9.44 -10.02 8.49
N HIS A 92 -9.21 -10.82 9.53
CA HIS A 92 -8.46 -10.40 10.71
C HIS A 92 -7.03 -10.86 10.54
N TYR A 93 -6.06 -9.99 10.77
CA TYR A 93 -4.66 -10.31 10.60
C TYR A 93 -3.81 -9.84 11.76
N THR A 94 -2.67 -10.51 11.91
CA THR A 94 -1.64 -10.17 12.88
C THR A 94 -0.29 -10.39 12.22
N ALA A 95 0.62 -9.43 12.35
CA ALA A 95 2.00 -9.55 11.93
C ALA A 95 2.92 -9.29 13.12
N GLY A 96 4.00 -10.03 13.23
CA GLY A 96 5.03 -9.75 14.23
C GLY A 96 6.39 -10.34 13.89
N LYS A 97 7.46 -9.72 14.41
CA LYS A 97 8.85 -10.11 14.13
C LYS A 97 9.15 -11.60 14.33
N HIS A 98 8.59 -12.21 15.37
CA HIS A 98 8.83 -13.62 15.71
C HIS A 98 7.78 -14.59 15.18
N ILE A 99 6.56 -14.11 14.96
CA ILE A 99 5.41 -14.93 14.57
C ILE A 99 5.11 -14.88 13.07
N GLY A 100 5.73 -13.97 12.32
CA GLY A 100 5.42 -13.75 10.92
C GLY A 100 4.03 -13.13 10.74
N PHE A 101 3.38 -13.44 9.62
CA PHE A 101 2.03 -12.96 9.29
C PHE A 101 1.02 -14.11 9.39
N HIS A 102 -0.05 -13.89 10.16
CA HIS A 102 -1.19 -14.79 10.28
C HIS A 102 -2.49 -14.05 9.97
N ALA A 103 -3.42 -14.71 9.27
CA ALA A 103 -4.72 -14.15 8.97
C ALA A 103 -5.83 -15.20 9.10
N ALA A 104 -6.98 -14.78 9.62
CA ALA A 104 -8.21 -15.54 9.66
C ALA A 104 -9.24 -14.86 8.75
N VAL A 105 -9.77 -15.62 7.79
CA VAL A 105 -10.76 -15.13 6.81
C VAL A 105 -12.13 -15.66 7.19
N HIS A 106 -13.09 -14.76 7.34
CA HIS A 106 -14.51 -15.06 7.47
C HIS A 106 -15.25 -14.57 6.23
N ARG A 107 -16.25 -15.34 5.77
CA ARG A 107 -17.13 -14.94 4.67
C ARG A 107 -18.58 -15.19 5.06
N GLU A 108 -19.44 -14.20 4.83
CA GLU A 108 -20.87 -14.27 5.09
C GLU A 108 -21.66 -13.70 3.90
N PRO A 109 -22.78 -14.30 3.49
CA PRO A 109 -23.62 -13.76 2.42
C PRO A 109 -24.32 -12.47 2.88
N ILE A 110 -24.27 -11.41 2.08
CA ILE A 110 -25.03 -10.18 2.38
C ILE A 110 -26.45 -10.32 1.83
N HIS A 111 -27.46 -10.00 2.64
CA HIS A 111 -28.87 -10.09 2.22
C HIS A 111 -29.30 -8.96 1.27
N HIS A 112 -28.35 -8.14 0.82
CA HIS A 112 -28.58 -7.03 -0.11
C HIS A 112 -28.01 -7.40 -1.48
N HIS A 113 -28.90 -7.79 -2.40
CA HIS A 113 -28.60 -7.82 -3.82
C HIS A 113 -28.25 -6.39 -4.27
N ILE A 114 -26.97 -6.02 -4.25
CA ILE A 114 -26.50 -4.84 -4.98
C ILE A 114 -26.55 -5.26 -6.46
N PRO A 115 -27.48 -4.73 -7.28
CA PRO A 115 -27.42 -4.97 -8.69
C PRO A 115 -26.08 -4.40 -9.17
N ILE A 116 -25.20 -5.26 -9.67
CA ILE A 116 -24.00 -4.84 -10.40
C ILE A 116 -24.52 -4.02 -11.58
N LYS A 117 -24.50 -2.69 -11.46
CA LYS A 117 -24.78 -1.82 -12.60
C LYS A 117 -23.59 -1.99 -13.52
N THR A 118 -23.69 -2.87 -14.51
CA THR A 118 -22.73 -2.98 -15.60
C THR A 118 -22.51 -1.59 -16.16
N ILE A 119 -21.38 -0.97 -15.82
CA ILE A 119 -20.97 0.29 -16.42
C ILE A 119 -20.61 -0.10 -17.84
N SER A 120 -21.51 0.20 -18.78
CA SER A 120 -21.25 0.10 -20.21
C SER A 120 -19.93 0.81 -20.49
N HIS A 121 -19.02 0.11 -21.15
CA HIS A 121 -17.72 0.61 -21.61
C HIS A 121 -17.90 1.99 -22.24
N HIS A 122 -17.46 3.04 -21.56
CA HIS A 122 -17.25 4.32 -22.23
C HIS A 122 -15.93 4.20 -22.99
N GLU A 123 -16.04 4.28 -24.30
CA GLU A 123 -14.93 4.39 -25.24
C GLU A 123 -14.01 5.55 -24.81
N PRO A 124 -12.69 5.33 -24.67
CA PRO A 124 -11.78 6.42 -24.35
C PRO A 124 -11.67 7.32 -25.58
N LEU A 125 -12.20 8.54 -25.49
CA LEU A 125 -11.91 9.60 -26.46
C LEU A 125 -10.41 9.88 -26.42
N ALA A 126 -9.74 9.63 -27.54
CA ALA A 126 -8.32 9.90 -27.72
C ALA A 126 -8.04 11.41 -27.57
N ILE A 127 -7.43 11.80 -26.45
CA ILE A 127 -6.90 13.16 -26.25
C ILE A 127 -5.49 13.26 -26.83
N ASN A 128 -5.38 13.78 -28.06
CA ASN A 128 -4.12 14.23 -28.63
C ASN A 128 -3.64 15.47 -27.86
N THR A 129 -2.61 15.32 -27.02
CA THR A 129 -1.91 16.45 -26.40
C THR A 129 -0.63 16.74 -27.20
N HIS A 130 -0.71 17.73 -28.08
CA HIS A 130 0.46 18.29 -28.75
C HIS A 130 1.13 19.28 -27.79
N TYR A 131 2.29 18.92 -27.22
CA TYR A 131 3.10 19.87 -26.44
C TYR A 131 3.86 20.78 -27.40
N SER A 132 3.50 22.07 -27.43
CA SER A 132 4.30 23.13 -28.06
C SER A 132 5.17 23.78 -26.99
N TYR A 133 6.49 23.59 -27.06
CA TYR A 133 7.44 24.39 -26.28
C TYR A 133 7.73 25.67 -27.06
N HIS A 134 7.30 26.81 -26.53
CA HIS A 134 7.83 28.11 -26.92
C HIS A 134 8.81 28.58 -25.84
N HIS A 135 10.04 28.86 -26.24
CA HIS A 135 10.91 29.88 -25.64
C HIS A 135 11.31 30.83 -26.76
#